data_AF-A0A6P0NHP1-F1
#
_entry.id   AF-A0A6P0NHP1-F1
#
_cell.length_a   1.000
_cell.length_b   1.000
_cell.length_c   1.000
_cell.angle_alpha   90.00
_cell.angle_beta   90.00
_cell.angle_gamma   90.00
#
_symmetry.space_group_name_H-M   'P 1'
#
loop_
_entity.id
_entity.type
_entity.pdbx_description
1 polymer ?
#
loop_
_entity_poly.entity_id
_entity_poly.type
_entity_poly.pdbx_seq_one_letter_code
_entity_poly.pdbx_strand_id
1 'polypeptide(L)'
;MKRFTEEEIQSWRVGFIPGLVVIGLVILCRLTGVLQSLELIALDSFLRWRPEESIDKRILIVGINEQDIQRIGTYPIPDRDLASLLKKLA
;
A
#
# COMPACT_ATOMS: atom_id res chain seq x y z
N MET A 1 -15.17 47.62 -22.13
CA MET A 1 -14.89 46.18 -22.35
C MET A 1 -13.41 45.81 -22.28
N LYS A 2 -12.46 46.61 -22.84
CA LYS A 2 -11.02 46.23 -22.89
C LYS A 2 -10.28 46.12 -21.55
N ARG A 3 -10.72 46.82 -20.49
CA ARG A 3 -10.03 46.81 -19.18
C ARG A 3 -10.22 45.52 -18.37
N PHE A 4 -11.29 44.77 -18.61
CA PHE A 4 -11.56 43.52 -17.88
C PHE A 4 -10.57 42.40 -18.26
N THR A 5 -10.16 42.34 -19.53
CA THR A 5 -9.29 41.26 -20.05
C THR A 5 -7.83 41.42 -19.61
N GLU A 6 -7.34 42.64 -19.48
CA GLU A 6 -5.97 42.94 -19.04
C GLU A 6 -5.77 42.60 -17.55
N GLU A 7 -6.76 42.85 -16.69
CA GLU A 7 -6.69 42.56 -15.25
C GLU A 7 -6.78 41.06 -14.95
N GLU A 8 -7.57 40.30 -15.71
CA GLU A 8 -7.55 38.83 -15.64
C GLU A 8 -6.17 38.29 -16.04
N ILE A 9 -5.62 38.69 -17.18
CA ILE A 9 -4.29 38.24 -17.64
C ILE A 9 -3.21 38.58 -16.60
N GLN A 10 -3.28 39.77 -16.00
CA GLN A 10 -2.36 40.17 -14.95
C GLN A 10 -2.51 39.31 -13.68
N SER A 11 -3.73 38.96 -13.29
CA SER A 11 -4.01 38.08 -12.15
C SER A 11 -3.49 36.65 -12.37
N TRP A 12 -3.72 36.10 -13.57
CA TRP A 12 -3.16 34.81 -13.98
C TRP A 12 -1.63 34.85 -14.02
N ARG A 13 -1.03 35.95 -14.49
CA ARG A 13 0.44 36.11 -14.55
C ARG A 13 1.09 36.22 -13.17
N VAL A 14 0.41 36.85 -12.21
CA VAL A 14 0.88 36.98 -10.82
C VAL A 14 0.71 35.65 -10.05
N GLY A 15 -0.33 34.87 -10.32
CA GLY A 15 -0.55 33.56 -9.70
C GLY A 15 0.28 32.42 -10.30
N PHE A 16 0.66 32.52 -11.58
CA PHE A 16 1.36 31.43 -12.28
C PHE A 16 2.76 31.17 -11.75
N ILE A 17 3.54 32.24 -11.49
CA ILE A 17 4.92 32.12 -11.00
C ILE A 17 5.00 31.42 -9.63
N PRO A 18 4.29 31.84 -8.57
CA PRO A 18 4.34 31.15 -7.29
C PRO A 18 3.82 29.71 -7.39
N GLY A 19 2.80 29.45 -8.21
CA GLY A 19 2.31 28.09 -8.48
C GLY A 19 3.39 27.19 -9.09
N LEU A 20 4.10 27.68 -10.11
CA LEU A 20 5.21 26.95 -10.75
C LEU A 20 6.35 26.68 -9.75
N VAL A 21 6.68 27.64 -8.90
CA VAL A 21 7.72 27.49 -7.87
C VAL A 21 7.34 26.41 -6.86
N VAL A 22 6.11 26.41 -6.36
CA VAL A 22 5.63 25.38 -5.43
C VAL A 22 5.64 24.00 -6.09
N ILE A 23 5.15 23.87 -7.32
CA ILE A 23 5.19 22.61 -8.08
C ILE A 23 6.64 22.13 -8.24
N GLY A 24 7.56 23.02 -8.63
CA GLY A 24 8.98 22.69 -8.78
C GLY A 24 9.61 22.21 -7.47
N LEU A 25 9.30 22.87 -6.36
CA LEU A 25 9.78 22.48 -5.03
C LEU A 25 9.25 21.10 -4.64
N VAL A 26 7.95 20.84 -4.84
CA VAL A 26 7.35 19.53 -4.55
C VAL A 26 8.01 18.43 -5.38
N ILE A 27 8.26 18.67 -6.67
CA ILE A 27 8.96 17.72 -7.54
C ILE A 27 10.36 17.44 -7.00
N LEU A 28 11.11 18.48 -6.60
CA LEU A 28 12.46 18.31 -6.06
C LEU A 28 12.45 17.50 -4.76
N CYS A 29 11.54 17.81 -3.83
CA CYS A 29 11.36 17.03 -2.59
C CYS A 29 10.98 15.57 -2.85
N ARG A 30 10.21 15.31 -3.91
CA ARG A 30 9.86 13.95 -4.32
C ARG A 30 11.07 13.21 -4.89
N LEU A 31 11.90 13.87 -5.70
CA LEU A 31 13.10 13.28 -6.28
C LEU A 31 14.18 12.98 -5.21
N THR A 32 14.28 13.81 -4.17
CA THR A 32 15.21 13.58 -3.05
C THR A 32 14.69 12.57 -2.03
N GLY A 33 13.46 12.07 -2.19
CA GLY A 33 12.88 11.07 -1.29
C GLY A 33 12.44 11.61 0.08
N VAL A 34 12.41 12.94 0.27
CA VAL A 34 12.00 13.56 1.56
C VAL A 34 10.53 13.22 1.88
N LEU A 35 9.69 13.12 0.87
CA LEU A 35 8.28 12.75 1.02
C LEU A 35 8.08 11.24 1.25
N GLN A 36 9.10 10.41 1.00
CA GLN A 36 8.99 8.95 1.06
C GLN A 36 8.63 8.44 2.46
N SER A 37 9.21 9.03 3.52
CA SER A 37 8.88 8.62 4.90
C SER A 37 7.42 8.92 5.25
N LEU A 38 6.87 10.04 4.78
CA LEU A 38 5.47 10.39 4.99
C LEU A 38 4.54 9.44 4.21
N GLU A 39 4.93 9.07 2.99
CA GLU A 39 4.19 8.10 2.18
C GLU A 39 4.09 6.74 2.90
N LEU A 40 5.18 6.25 3.50
CA LEU A 40 5.18 4.99 4.23
C LEU A 40 4.32 5.04 5.49
N ILE A 41 4.41 6.12 6.28
CA ILE A 41 3.57 6.30 7.48
C ILE A 41 2.09 6.39 7.10
N ALA A 42 1.77 7.09 6.01
CA ALA A 42 0.41 7.19 5.50
C ALA A 42 -0.09 5.80 5.09
N LEU A 43 0.70 5.04 4.33
CA LEU A 43 0.37 3.67 3.93
C LEU A 43 0.08 2.77 5.13
N ASP A 44 0.98 2.75 6.12
CA ASP A 44 0.80 1.95 7.33
C ASP A 44 -0.47 2.33 8.10
N SER A 45 -0.77 3.63 8.17
CA SER A 45 -1.98 4.14 8.82
C SER A 45 -3.24 3.71 8.07
N PHE A 46 -3.25 3.79 6.73
CA PHE A 46 -4.36 3.34 5.92
C PHE A 46 -4.59 1.83 6.04
N LEU A 47 -3.52 1.04 6.09
CA LEU A 47 -3.62 -0.41 6.31
C LEU A 47 -4.20 -0.74 7.68
N ARG A 48 -3.80 0.00 8.73
CA ARG A 48 -4.35 -0.16 10.09
C ARG A 48 -5.82 0.27 10.21
N TRP A 49 -6.24 1.23 9.41
CA TRP A 49 -7.63 1.69 9.39
C TRP A 49 -8.55 0.79 8.56
N ARG A 50 -8.00 -0.19 7.84
CA ARG A 50 -8.81 -1.18 7.15
C ARG A 50 -9.61 -1.96 8.19
N PRO A 51 -10.96 -2.01 8.07
CA PRO A 51 -11.77 -2.83 8.96
C PRO A 51 -11.36 -4.29 8.82
N GLU A 52 -11.45 -5.02 9.94
CA GLU A 52 -11.11 -6.43 9.98
C GLU A 52 -11.94 -7.21 8.95
N GLU A 53 -11.25 -7.91 8.05
CA GLU A 53 -11.90 -8.66 6.98
C GLU A 53 -12.58 -9.88 7.62
N SER A 54 -13.89 -10.03 7.39
CA SER A 54 -14.63 -11.16 7.94
C SER A 54 -14.04 -12.47 7.44
N ILE A 55 -13.70 -13.39 8.36
CA ILE A 55 -13.19 -14.71 8.01
C ILE A 55 -14.21 -15.41 7.11
N ASP A 56 -13.82 -15.65 5.86
CA ASP A 56 -14.65 -16.38 4.91
C ASP A 56 -14.68 -17.86 5.33
N LYS A 57 -15.89 -18.37 5.58
CA LYS A 57 -16.11 -19.76 6.03
C LYS A 57 -15.70 -20.81 4.97
N ARG A 58 -15.43 -20.39 3.73
CA ARG A 58 -14.98 -21.27 2.64
C ARG A 58 -13.47 -21.50 2.64
N ILE A 59 -12.71 -20.71 3.39
CA ILE A 59 -11.25 -20.77 3.41
C ILE A 59 -10.81 -21.42 4.71
N LEU A 60 -10.27 -22.63 4.63
CA LEU A 60 -9.62 -23.31 5.74
C LEU A 60 -8.12 -23.00 5.72
N ILE A 61 -7.65 -22.28 6.73
CA ILE A 61 -6.21 -22.02 6.92
C ILE A 61 -5.63 -23.14 7.78
N VAL A 62 -4.72 -23.93 7.22
CA VAL A 62 -3.97 -24.96 7.94
C VAL A 62 -2.55 -24.44 8.17
N GLY A 63 -2.24 -24.04 9.39
CA GLY A 63 -0.89 -23.66 9.80
C GLY A 63 -0.04 -24.89 10.11
N ILE A 64 1.21 -24.89 9.64
CA ILE A 64 2.22 -25.91 9.99
C ILE A 64 3.15 -25.24 10.99
N ASN A 65 3.07 -25.65 12.26
CA ASN A 65 3.90 -25.07 13.30
C ASN A 65 5.21 -25.85 13.46
N GLU A 66 6.16 -25.21 14.15
CA GLU A 66 7.45 -25.83 14.49
C GLU A 66 7.30 -27.17 15.22
N GLN A 67 6.29 -27.29 16.10
CA GLN A 67 5.98 -28.54 16.79
C GLN A 67 5.55 -29.66 15.83
N ASP A 68 4.85 -29.31 14.75
CA ASP A 68 4.40 -30.28 13.74
C ASP A 68 5.58 -30.77 12.89
N ILE A 69 6.50 -29.86 12.57
CA ILE A 69 7.76 -30.18 11.87
C ILE A 69 8.62 -31.12 12.70
N GLN A 70 8.77 -30.84 13.99
CA GLN A 70 9.54 -31.69 14.91
C GLN A 70 8.91 -33.08 15.10
N ARG A 71 7.57 -33.18 15.10
CA ARG A 71 6.85 -34.46 15.17
C ARG A 71 7.01 -35.32 13.92
N ILE A 72 7.01 -34.68 12.75
CA ILE A 72 7.21 -35.37 11.47
C ILE A 72 8.70 -35.70 11.26
N GLY A 73 9.59 -34.93 11.88
CA GLY A 73 11.04 -35.16 11.87
C GLY A 73 11.68 -34.95 10.51
N THR A 74 10.94 -34.42 9.53
CA THR A 74 11.40 -34.17 8.17
C THR A 74 10.69 -32.93 7.62
N TYR A 75 11.48 -32.04 7.04
CA TYR A 75 11.01 -30.87 6.33
C TYR A 75 11.71 -30.81 4.96
N PRO A 76 11.00 -30.58 3.85
CA PRO A 76 9.55 -30.34 3.74
C PRO A 76 8.70 -31.59 4.01
N ILE A 77 7.46 -31.38 4.46
CA ILE A 77 6.49 -32.46 4.68
C ILE A 77 6.18 -33.13 3.32
N PRO A 78 6.19 -34.47 3.22
CA PRO A 78 5.92 -35.15 1.96
C PRO A 78 4.55 -34.77 1.36
N ASP A 79 4.52 -34.43 0.07
CA ASP A 79 3.31 -34.06 -0.67
C ASP A 79 2.19 -35.09 -0.55
N ARG A 80 2.53 -36.39 -0.48
CA ARG A 80 1.54 -37.47 -0.34
C ARG A 80 0.72 -37.34 0.95
N ASP A 81 1.39 -36.95 2.03
CA ASP A 81 0.75 -36.82 3.34
C ASP A 81 -0.07 -35.53 3.39
N LEU A 82 0.42 -34.46 2.77
CA LEU A 82 -0.34 -33.22 2.58
C LEU A 82 -1.61 -33.43 1.75
N ALA A 83 -1.52 -34.16 0.64
CA ALA A 83 -2.68 -34.50 -0.20
C ALA A 83 -3.71 -35.36 0.54
N SER A 84 -3.25 -36.31 1.37
CA SER A 84 -4.12 -37.11 2.24
C SER A 84 -4.83 -36.24 3.28
N LEU A 85 -4.13 -35.27 3.88
CA LEU A 85 -4.73 -34.31 4.81
C LEU A 85 -5.78 -33.43 4.14
N LEU A 86 -5.48 -32.87 2.97
CA LEU A 86 -6.45 -32.08 2.19
C LEU A 86 -7.70 -32.90 1.84
N LYS A 87 -7.54 -34.18 1.49
CA LYS A 87 -8.67 -35.07 1.20
C LYS A 87 -9.55 -35.38 2.42
N LYS A 88 -9.00 -35.32 3.64
CA LYS A 88 -9.77 -35.49 4.89
C LYS A 88 -10.50 -34.21 5.31
N LEU A 89 -10.03 -33.06 4.85
CA LEU A 89 -10.59 -31.75 5.15
C LEU A 89 -11.63 -31.29 4.12
N ALA A 90 -11.59 -31.87 2.91
CA ALA A 90 -12.63 -31.78 1.89
C ALA A 90 -13.88 -32.58 2.28
#